data_AF-A0A1H6CTA2-F1
#
_entry.id   AF-A0A1H6CTA2-F1
#
_cell.length_a   1.000
_cell.length_b   1.000
_cell.length_c   1.000
_cell.angle_alpha   90.00
_cell.angle_beta   90.00
_cell.angle_gamma   90.00
#
_symmetry.space_group_name_H-M   'P 1'
#
loop_
_entity.id
_entity.type
_entity.pdbx_description
1 polymer ?
#
loop_
_entity_poly.entity_id
_entity_poly.type
_entity_poly.pdbx_seq_one_letter_code
_entity_poly.pdbx_strand_id
1 'polypeptide(L)'
;MKTFKPPLLLGVLGLAAWIAPSAYADGVSATGPRGQTLTISKAADVAADGEKITVTGRGFDTGKGVYVAFCRDNGPGKAPSPCGGGADTTGSTGGSHWVSSNPPPYGRNLAVPYGEGGSFEVTITVSAKLSDTVDCTEVKCVVATRADHTRSADRSQDVRVPVSFAEPGGPAGVSPVWWAGGGAVIIAAAGGILLLRRRSRAAEPEPGR
;
A
#
# COMPACT_ATOMS: atom_id res chain seq x y z
N MET A 1 21.43 -74.89 25.22
CA MET A 1 21.76 -73.73 24.35
C MET A 1 20.68 -72.69 24.60
N LYS A 2 20.97 -71.63 25.37
CA LYS A 2 19.97 -70.65 25.83
C LYS A 2 19.95 -69.45 24.86
N THR A 3 18.78 -69.21 24.31
CA THR A 3 18.42 -68.19 23.32
C THR A 3 18.51 -66.77 23.92
N PHE A 4 19.34 -65.91 23.32
CA PHE A 4 19.43 -64.48 23.63
C PHE A 4 18.42 -63.71 22.78
N LYS A 5 17.60 -62.87 23.41
CA LYS A 5 16.63 -61.97 22.76
C LYS A 5 17.18 -60.54 22.86
N PRO A 6 17.33 -59.77 21.77
CA PRO A 6 17.77 -58.39 21.85
C PRO A 6 16.56 -57.47 22.12
N PRO A 7 16.70 -56.41 22.95
CA PRO A 7 15.75 -55.31 22.97
C PRO A 7 16.19 -54.26 21.95
N LEU A 8 15.30 -53.83 21.06
CA LEU A 8 15.57 -52.70 20.17
C LEU A 8 14.62 -51.54 20.49
N LEU A 9 15.19 -50.60 21.26
CA LEU A 9 14.99 -49.16 21.37
C LEU A 9 13.77 -48.54 20.66
N LEU A 10 12.88 -47.92 21.46
CA LEU A 10 11.92 -46.91 21.04
C LEU A 10 12.65 -45.67 20.49
N GLY A 11 12.42 -45.33 19.22
CA GLY A 11 12.82 -44.05 18.65
C GLY A 11 11.83 -42.94 19.01
N VAL A 12 12.32 -41.89 19.67
CA VAL A 12 11.59 -40.63 19.88
C VAL A 12 11.80 -39.76 18.64
N LEU A 13 10.77 -39.61 17.81
CA LEU A 13 10.73 -38.58 16.77
C LEU A 13 10.57 -37.21 17.42
N GLY A 14 11.66 -36.45 17.52
CA GLY A 14 11.62 -35.03 17.85
C GLY A 14 11.06 -34.24 16.66
N LEU A 15 9.87 -33.64 16.82
CA LEU A 15 9.38 -32.63 15.90
C LEU A 15 10.22 -31.35 16.07
N ALA A 16 11.15 -31.11 15.15
CA ALA A 16 11.76 -29.80 14.97
C ALA A 16 10.71 -28.86 14.35
N ALA A 17 10.14 -27.96 15.15
CA ALA A 17 9.31 -26.87 14.67
C ALA A 17 10.19 -25.85 13.94
N TRP A 18 10.19 -25.91 12.61
CA TRP A 18 10.79 -24.89 11.76
C TRP A 18 9.97 -23.61 11.89
N ILE A 19 10.57 -22.57 12.46
CA ILE A 19 10.02 -21.22 12.42
C ILE A 19 10.21 -20.73 10.99
N ALA A 20 9.19 -20.88 10.15
CA ALA A 20 9.22 -20.29 8.81
C ALA A 20 9.21 -18.76 8.96
N PRO A 21 10.08 -18.02 8.24
CA PRO A 21 9.97 -16.57 8.20
C PRO A 21 8.60 -16.20 7.62
N SER A 22 7.92 -15.26 8.29
CA SER A 22 6.66 -14.69 7.81
C SER A 22 6.81 -14.26 6.36
N ALA A 23 6.03 -14.87 5.46
CA ALA A 23 5.85 -14.34 4.12
C ALA A 23 5.25 -12.93 4.28
N TYR A 24 6.05 -11.89 4.01
CA TYR A 24 5.50 -10.56 3.81
C TYR A 24 4.44 -10.68 2.71
N ALA A 25 3.22 -10.22 3.01
CA ALA A 25 2.14 -10.20 2.04
C ALA A 25 2.63 -9.62 0.71
N ASP A 26 2.23 -10.23 -0.41
CA ASP A 26 2.51 -9.72 -1.75
C ASP A 26 2.18 -8.22 -1.78
N GLY A 27 3.19 -7.39 -2.08
CA GLY A 27 3.06 -5.93 -2.03
C GLY A 27 1.87 -5.42 -2.85
N VAL A 28 1.37 -4.24 -2.52
CA VAL A 28 0.21 -3.67 -3.22
C VAL A 28 0.65 -3.12 -4.58
N SER A 29 -0.05 -3.54 -5.63
CA SER A 29 0.33 -3.23 -7.02
C SER A 29 -0.71 -2.41 -7.76
N ALA A 30 -0.26 -1.54 -8.66
CA ALA A 30 -1.09 -0.84 -9.63
C ALA A 30 -0.49 -0.93 -11.04
N THR A 31 -1.35 -0.77 -12.04
CA THR A 31 -0.98 -0.81 -13.47
C THR A 31 -1.15 0.57 -14.08
N GLY A 32 -0.15 1.00 -14.86
CA GLY A 32 -0.18 2.27 -15.58
C GLY A 32 -0.75 2.19 -16.99
N PRO A 33 -0.86 3.33 -17.69
CA PRO A 33 -1.49 3.45 -19.00
C PRO A 33 -0.90 2.60 -20.13
N ARG A 34 0.36 2.14 -20.01
CA ARG A 34 1.03 1.30 -21.01
C ARG A 34 1.28 -0.12 -20.53
N GLY A 35 0.62 -0.55 -19.44
CA GLY A 35 0.76 -1.88 -18.87
C GLY A 35 1.93 -2.06 -17.90
N GLN A 36 2.73 -1.01 -17.67
CA GLN A 36 3.76 -1.02 -16.62
C GLN A 36 3.12 -1.21 -15.24
N THR A 37 3.84 -1.88 -14.34
CA THR A 37 3.36 -2.12 -12.97
C THR A 37 4.24 -1.43 -11.95
N LEU A 38 3.62 -0.94 -10.88
CA LEU A 38 4.29 -0.39 -9.70
C LEU A 38 3.78 -1.16 -8.48
N THR A 39 4.70 -1.75 -7.72
CA THR A 39 4.41 -2.50 -6.49
C THR A 39 5.09 -1.82 -5.33
N ILE A 40 4.39 -1.64 -4.21
CA ILE A 40 4.97 -1.12 -2.97
C ILE A 40 4.87 -2.14 -1.85
N SER A 41 5.87 -2.19 -0.98
CA SER A 41 5.95 -3.16 0.13
C SER A 41 4.83 -3.00 1.16
N LYS A 42 4.24 -1.81 1.27
CA LYS A 42 3.13 -1.51 2.18
C LYS A 42 2.35 -0.30 1.70
N ALA A 43 1.02 -0.40 1.73
CA ALA A 43 0.11 0.67 1.28
C ALA A 43 -0.91 1.08 2.34
N ALA A 44 -1.13 0.25 3.37
CA ALA A 44 -2.06 0.52 4.46
C ALA A 44 -1.34 0.46 5.80
N ASP A 45 -1.92 1.12 6.80
CA ASP A 45 -1.36 1.21 8.16
C ASP A 45 0.11 1.66 8.17
N VAL A 46 0.46 2.56 7.24
CA VAL A 46 1.81 3.13 7.16
C VAL A 46 2.04 4.01 8.40
N ALA A 47 3.22 3.90 9.01
CA ALA A 47 3.61 4.72 10.15
C ALA A 47 3.73 6.19 9.71
N ALA A 48 3.11 7.07 10.49
CA ALA A 48 3.00 8.50 10.17
C ALA A 48 4.36 9.23 10.14
N ASP A 49 5.31 8.75 10.94
CA ASP A 49 6.56 9.46 11.26
C ASP A 49 7.78 8.93 10.46
N GLY A 50 7.60 8.69 9.15
CA GLY A 50 8.70 8.30 8.26
C GLY A 50 8.93 6.79 8.19
N GLU A 51 8.08 6.10 7.43
CA GLU A 51 8.26 4.69 7.10
C GLU A 51 9.01 4.53 5.78
N LYS A 52 9.96 3.59 5.73
CA LYS A 52 10.63 3.20 4.49
C LYS A 52 9.75 2.24 3.70
N ILE A 53 9.44 2.62 2.46
CA ILE A 53 8.64 1.83 1.52
C ILE A 53 9.54 1.42 0.36
N THR A 54 9.66 0.13 0.12
CA THR A 54 10.30 -0.40 -1.09
C THR A 54 9.32 -0.32 -2.24
N VAL A 55 9.78 0.20 -3.38
CA VAL A 55 9.00 0.41 -4.59
C VAL A 55 9.69 -0.32 -5.74
N THR A 56 8.96 -1.26 -6.35
CA THR A 56 9.43 -2.04 -7.49
C THR A 56 8.61 -1.67 -8.72
N GLY A 57 9.27 -1.32 -9.81
CA GLY A 57 8.65 -1.05 -11.10
C GLY A 57 9.02 -2.10 -12.14
N ARG A 58 8.10 -2.38 -13.08
CA ARG A 58 8.35 -3.24 -14.25
C ARG A 58 7.65 -2.72 -15.49
N GLY A 59 8.24 -2.94 -16.67
CA GLY A 59 7.62 -2.60 -17.96
C GLY A 59 7.65 -1.10 -18.30
N PHE A 60 8.51 -0.32 -17.65
CA PHE A 60 8.67 1.11 -17.95
C PHE A 60 9.41 1.33 -19.28
N ASP A 61 9.09 2.42 -19.98
CA ASP A 61 9.78 2.84 -21.19
C ASP A 61 11.15 3.43 -20.81
N THR A 62 12.22 2.68 -21.09
CA THR A 62 13.61 3.05 -20.74
C THR A 62 14.15 4.23 -21.56
N GLY A 63 13.46 4.65 -22.63
CA GLY A 63 13.76 5.87 -23.37
C GLY A 63 13.35 7.15 -22.63
N LYS A 64 12.63 7.02 -21.51
CA LYS A 64 12.09 8.12 -20.71
C LYS A 64 12.41 7.90 -19.24
N GLY A 65 13.04 8.89 -18.59
CA GLY A 65 13.24 8.82 -17.15
C GLY A 65 11.95 9.08 -16.38
N VAL A 66 11.87 8.54 -15.16
CA VAL A 66 10.76 8.77 -14.22
C VAL A 66 11.27 9.19 -12.85
N TYR A 67 10.46 9.97 -12.16
CA TYR A 67 10.56 10.12 -10.71
C TYR A 67 9.66 9.11 -10.02
N VAL A 68 10.17 8.47 -8.97
CA VAL A 68 9.44 7.63 -8.02
C VAL A 68 9.35 8.41 -6.71
N ALA A 69 8.15 8.77 -6.26
CA ALA A 69 7.97 9.61 -5.08
C ALA A 69 6.61 9.39 -4.41
N PHE A 70 6.50 9.81 -3.16
CA PHE A 70 5.23 9.96 -2.46
C PHE A 70 4.65 11.35 -2.71
N CYS A 71 3.39 11.44 -3.14
CA CYS A 71 2.78 12.70 -3.58
C CYS A 71 1.31 12.79 -3.21
N ARG A 72 0.78 14.02 -3.14
CA ARG A 72 -0.67 14.24 -3.19
C ARG A 72 -1.23 13.76 -4.52
N ASP A 73 -2.35 13.06 -4.47
CA ASP A 73 -3.08 12.66 -5.67
C ASP A 73 -4.00 13.79 -6.14
N ASN A 74 -3.70 14.34 -7.31
CA ASN A 74 -4.51 15.38 -7.97
C ASN A 74 -5.58 14.80 -8.89
N GLY A 75 -5.73 13.47 -8.92
CA GLY A 75 -6.71 12.76 -9.72
C GLY A 75 -6.23 12.40 -11.13
N PRO A 76 -7.10 11.72 -11.91
CA PRO A 76 -6.77 11.18 -13.21
C PRO A 76 -6.27 12.24 -14.21
N GLY A 77 -5.21 11.90 -14.94
CA GLY A 77 -4.62 12.79 -15.97
C GLY A 77 -3.92 14.04 -15.43
N LYS A 78 -3.93 14.29 -14.12
CA LYS A 78 -3.22 15.41 -13.46
C LYS A 78 -1.97 14.90 -12.77
N ALA A 79 -0.83 15.55 -12.94
CA ALA A 79 0.40 15.12 -12.27
C ALA A 79 0.21 15.02 -10.74
N PRO A 80 0.67 13.95 -10.06
CA PRO A 80 0.71 13.91 -8.61
C PRO A 80 1.66 15.01 -8.12
N SER A 81 1.18 15.88 -7.22
CA SER A 81 1.93 17.04 -6.74
C SER A 81 1.18 17.77 -5.61
N PRO A 82 1.86 18.36 -4.62
CA PRO A 82 3.30 18.29 -4.37
C PRO A 82 3.73 16.86 -4.04
N CYS A 83 5.04 16.61 -4.11
CA CYS A 83 5.65 15.35 -3.69
C CYS A 83 6.56 15.61 -2.49
N GLY A 84 6.61 14.65 -1.57
CA GLY A 84 7.41 14.70 -0.35
C GLY A 84 8.90 14.64 -0.67
N GLY A 85 9.72 15.17 0.24
CA GLY A 85 11.18 15.16 0.13
C GLY A 85 11.79 16.19 -0.82
N GLY A 86 10.97 16.96 -1.57
CA GLY A 86 11.47 17.96 -2.52
C GLY A 86 12.20 17.33 -3.70
N ALA A 87 12.90 18.15 -4.49
CA ALA A 87 13.79 17.63 -5.51
C ALA A 87 15.06 17.11 -4.83
N ASP A 88 15.26 15.79 -4.86
CA ASP A 88 16.49 15.19 -4.34
C ASP A 88 17.66 15.45 -5.31
N THR A 89 18.24 16.64 -5.24
CA THR A 89 19.36 17.05 -6.11
C THR A 89 20.69 16.40 -5.73
N THR A 90 20.73 15.67 -4.62
CA THR A 90 21.94 14.97 -4.13
C THR A 90 21.78 13.44 -4.13
N GLY A 91 20.57 12.93 -4.39
CA GLY A 91 20.22 11.51 -4.27
C GLY A 91 20.23 10.97 -2.84
N SER A 92 20.30 11.85 -1.82
CA SER A 92 20.55 11.47 -0.42
C SER A 92 19.39 11.75 0.53
N THR A 93 18.34 12.45 0.08
CA THR A 93 17.18 12.76 0.93
C THR A 93 16.30 11.53 1.19
N GLY A 94 16.28 10.59 0.23
CA GLY A 94 15.47 9.37 0.30
C GLY A 94 13.97 9.61 0.16
N GLY A 95 13.51 10.85 -0.11
CA GLY A 95 12.08 11.14 -0.32
C GLY A 95 11.59 10.89 -1.75
N SER A 96 12.52 10.80 -2.71
CA SER A 96 12.25 10.42 -4.09
C SER A 96 13.48 9.81 -4.75
N HIS A 97 13.27 9.10 -5.86
CA HIS A 97 14.34 8.61 -6.73
C HIS A 97 14.09 9.02 -8.16
N TRP A 98 15.17 9.35 -8.88
CA TRP A 98 15.13 9.50 -10.33
C TRP A 98 15.65 8.21 -10.96
N VAL A 99 14.80 7.57 -11.77
CA VAL A 99 15.17 6.37 -12.53
C VAL A 99 15.29 6.76 -14.01
N SER A 100 16.47 6.59 -14.59
CA SER A 100 16.73 6.88 -16.00
C SER A 100 18.00 6.17 -16.48
N SER A 101 17.91 5.47 -17.61
CA SER A 101 19.08 4.91 -18.30
C SER A 101 19.75 5.93 -19.24
N ASN A 102 19.11 7.07 -19.48
CA ASN A 102 19.60 8.13 -20.38
C ASN A 102 19.46 9.53 -19.75
N PRO A 103 20.01 9.77 -18.54
CA PRO A 103 19.92 11.08 -17.91
C PRO A 103 20.79 12.12 -18.65
N PRO A 104 20.42 13.41 -18.65
CA PRO A 104 21.31 14.51 -18.99
C PRO A 104 22.62 14.49 -18.19
N PRO A 105 23.70 15.18 -18.63
CA PRO A 105 25.02 15.10 -18.00
C PRO A 105 25.03 15.34 -16.48
N TYR A 106 24.24 16.28 -15.96
CA TYR A 106 24.15 16.55 -14.51
C TYR A 106 23.52 15.40 -13.72
N GLY A 107 22.78 14.52 -14.37
CA GLY A 107 22.05 13.42 -13.75
C GLY A 107 22.78 12.09 -13.73
N ARG A 108 23.95 11.98 -14.38
CA ARG A 108 24.66 10.69 -14.55
C ARG A 108 25.01 10.01 -13.23
N ASN A 109 25.26 10.78 -12.17
CA ASN A 109 25.59 10.26 -10.84
C ASN A 109 24.41 10.37 -9.85
N LEU A 110 23.24 10.78 -10.31
CA LEU A 110 22.03 10.96 -9.49
C LEU A 110 20.94 9.97 -9.86
N ALA A 111 20.80 9.64 -11.14
CA ALA A 111 19.77 8.73 -11.62
C ALA A 111 20.19 7.27 -11.43
N VAL A 112 19.24 6.45 -10.96
CA VAL A 112 19.35 5.00 -10.97
C VAL A 112 19.01 4.51 -12.38
N PRO A 113 19.87 3.73 -13.06
CA PRO A 113 19.52 3.18 -14.35
C PRO A 113 18.38 2.17 -14.23
N TYR A 114 17.54 2.05 -15.27
CA TYR A 114 16.61 0.94 -15.34
C TYR A 114 17.37 -0.38 -15.49
N GLY A 115 16.84 -1.43 -14.86
CA GLY A 115 17.17 -2.82 -15.14
C GLY A 115 16.47 -3.35 -16.39
N GLU A 116 16.62 -4.65 -16.61
CA GLU A 116 16.02 -5.36 -17.75
C GLU A 116 14.51 -5.13 -17.83
N GLY A 117 14.00 -4.94 -19.06
CA GLY A 117 12.56 -4.75 -19.32
C GLY A 117 11.95 -3.51 -18.67
N GLY A 118 12.76 -2.49 -18.36
CA GLY A 118 12.29 -1.28 -17.69
C GLY A 118 11.97 -1.50 -16.21
N SER A 119 12.73 -2.37 -15.56
CA SER A 119 12.60 -2.63 -14.14
C SER A 119 13.37 -1.63 -13.28
N PHE A 120 12.96 -1.47 -12.03
CA PHE A 120 13.75 -0.80 -11.00
C PHE A 120 13.28 -1.25 -9.61
N GLU A 121 14.14 -1.06 -8.62
CA GLU A 121 13.80 -1.17 -7.21
C GLU A 121 14.46 -0.01 -6.46
N VAL A 122 13.67 0.72 -5.69
CA VAL A 122 14.13 1.86 -4.90
C VAL A 122 13.41 1.90 -3.56
N THR A 123 14.00 2.55 -2.56
CA THR A 123 13.37 2.74 -1.25
C THR A 123 13.12 4.22 -1.01
N ILE A 124 11.87 4.60 -0.76
CA ILE A 124 11.50 5.96 -0.39
C ILE A 124 11.04 6.03 1.07
N THR A 125 11.31 7.13 1.74
CA THR A 125 10.78 7.43 3.08
C THR A 125 9.47 8.22 2.94
N VAL A 126 8.43 7.75 3.61
CA VAL A 126 7.06 8.27 3.50
C VAL A 126 6.57 8.73 4.88
N SER A 127 6.01 9.93 4.95
CA SER A 127 5.44 10.50 6.17
C SER A 127 4.02 11.00 5.91
N ALA A 128 3.16 10.95 6.93
CA ALA A 128 1.77 11.43 6.86
C ALA A 128 1.72 12.90 6.46
N LYS A 129 2.55 13.73 7.10
CA LYS A 129 2.73 15.12 6.72
C LYS A 129 3.71 15.23 5.56
N LEU A 130 3.16 15.39 4.36
CA LEU A 130 3.93 15.50 3.12
C LEU A 130 4.67 16.84 3.00
N SER A 131 4.04 17.90 3.50
CA SER A 131 4.57 19.27 3.54
C SER A 131 3.83 20.07 4.62
N ASP A 132 4.19 21.33 4.82
CA ASP A 132 3.49 22.23 5.75
C ASP A 132 2.00 22.43 5.44
N THR A 133 1.59 22.15 4.20
CA THR A 133 0.21 22.40 3.70
C THR A 133 -0.51 21.13 3.25
N VAL A 134 0.12 19.96 3.34
CA VAL A 134 -0.47 18.69 2.89
C VAL A 134 -0.28 17.62 3.95
N ASP A 135 -1.40 17.21 4.54
CA ASP A 135 -1.53 16.07 5.43
C ASP A 135 -2.26 14.92 4.72
N CYS A 136 -1.55 13.83 4.48
CA CYS A 136 -2.06 12.65 3.79
C CYS A 136 -2.95 11.76 4.67
N THR A 137 -3.21 12.12 5.92
CA THR A 137 -4.31 11.56 6.72
C THR A 137 -5.65 12.23 6.38
N GLU A 138 -5.62 13.46 5.83
CA GLU A 138 -6.81 14.23 5.47
C GLU A 138 -7.09 14.24 3.96
N VAL A 139 -6.04 14.13 3.13
CA VAL A 139 -6.15 14.09 1.67
C VAL A 139 -5.59 12.82 1.08
N LYS A 140 -6.04 12.48 -0.13
CA LYS A 140 -5.53 11.32 -0.85
C LYS A 140 -4.08 11.55 -1.29
N CYS A 141 -3.22 10.61 -0.94
CA CYS A 141 -1.83 10.57 -1.38
C CYS A 141 -1.50 9.19 -1.95
N VAL A 142 -0.47 9.16 -2.80
CA VAL A 142 -0.05 8.01 -3.58
C VAL A 142 1.46 7.91 -3.59
N VAL A 143 1.99 6.68 -3.58
CA VAL A 143 3.31 6.44 -4.18
C VAL A 143 3.10 6.39 -5.69
N ALA A 144 3.84 7.20 -6.42
CA ALA A 144 3.64 7.35 -7.85
C ALA A 144 4.93 7.40 -8.62
N THR A 145 4.83 6.96 -9.88
CA THR A 145 5.78 7.34 -10.92
C THR A 145 5.23 8.52 -11.72
N ARG A 146 6.13 9.37 -12.21
CA ARG A 146 5.84 10.39 -13.22
C ARG A 146 7.02 10.53 -14.15
N ALA A 147 6.79 10.89 -15.41
CA ALA A 147 7.89 11.30 -16.29
C ALA A 147 8.73 12.40 -15.63
N ASP A 148 10.05 12.33 -15.82
CA ASP A 148 10.99 13.29 -15.23
C ASP A 148 10.82 14.71 -15.82
N HIS A 149 11.59 15.65 -15.28
CA HIS A 149 11.51 17.07 -15.63
C HIS A 149 11.84 17.36 -17.11
N THR A 150 12.45 16.43 -17.84
CA THR A 150 12.69 16.59 -19.28
C THR A 150 11.39 16.44 -20.09
N ARG A 151 10.34 15.84 -19.51
CA ARG A 151 9.05 15.55 -20.14
C ARG A 151 7.89 15.69 -19.15
N SER A 152 7.85 16.78 -18.39
CA SER A 152 6.92 16.96 -17.26
C SER A 152 5.42 16.82 -17.60
N ALA A 153 5.03 17.09 -18.85
CA ALA A 153 3.66 16.92 -19.32
C ALA A 153 3.29 15.46 -19.69
N ASP A 154 4.28 14.59 -19.93
CA ASP A 154 4.04 13.22 -20.39
C ASP A 154 3.52 12.35 -19.25
N ARG A 155 2.28 11.85 -19.37
CA ARG A 155 1.64 10.98 -18.35
C ARG A 155 1.68 9.49 -18.73
N SER A 156 2.39 9.10 -19.79
CA SER A 156 2.40 7.71 -20.25
C SER A 156 3.03 6.75 -19.24
N GLN A 157 3.87 7.27 -18.33
CA GLN A 157 4.56 6.51 -17.30
C GLN A 157 3.99 6.72 -15.90
N ASP A 158 2.78 7.30 -15.78
CA ASP A 158 2.13 7.50 -14.49
C ASP A 158 1.55 6.19 -13.97
N VAL A 159 2.02 5.75 -12.82
CA VAL A 159 1.41 4.69 -12.02
C VAL A 159 1.20 5.22 -10.63
N ARG A 160 0.08 4.89 -9.98
CA ARG A 160 -0.28 5.39 -8.66
C ARG A 160 -0.75 4.25 -7.78
N VAL A 161 -0.12 4.09 -6.63
CA VAL A 161 -0.57 3.19 -5.57
C VAL A 161 -1.03 4.06 -4.40
N PRO A 162 -2.33 4.07 -4.05
CA PRO A 162 -2.84 4.80 -2.89
C PRO A 162 -2.18 4.33 -1.60
N VAL A 163 -1.93 5.27 -0.69
CA VAL A 163 -1.39 4.99 0.64
C VAL A 163 -2.31 5.54 1.72
N SER A 164 -2.51 4.76 2.79
CA SER A 164 -3.17 5.19 4.01
C SER A 164 -2.26 4.97 5.22
N PHE A 165 -2.31 5.91 6.16
CA PHE A 165 -1.55 5.85 7.41
C PHE A 165 -2.36 5.22 8.54
N ALA A 166 -1.67 4.64 9.51
CA ALA A 166 -2.30 4.17 10.73
C ALA A 166 -2.86 5.35 11.53
N GLU A 167 -4.06 5.18 12.11
CA GLU A 167 -4.62 6.19 13.01
C GLU A 167 -3.80 6.27 14.31
N PRO A 168 -3.47 7.47 14.80
CA PRO A 168 -2.83 7.62 16.10
C PRO A 168 -3.74 7.05 17.21
N GLY A 169 -3.37 5.88 17.75
CA GLY A 169 -4.08 5.22 18.86
C GLY A 169 -5.25 4.31 18.49
N GLY A 170 -5.46 4.00 17.19
CA GLY A 170 -6.44 3.00 16.76
C GLY A 170 -5.95 1.56 17.00
N PRO A 171 -6.85 0.57 17.24
CA PRO A 171 -6.44 -0.82 17.28
C PRO A 171 -5.88 -1.23 15.91
N ALA A 172 -4.63 -1.70 15.89
CA ALA A 172 -4.01 -2.22 14.68
C ALA A 172 -4.88 -3.36 14.12
N GLY A 173 -5.42 -3.19 12.90
CA GLY A 173 -6.00 -4.31 12.14
C GLY A 173 -7.50 -4.28 11.86
N VAL A 174 -8.11 -3.11 11.64
CA VAL A 174 -9.40 -3.06 10.92
C VAL A 174 -9.25 -2.30 9.62
N SER A 175 -8.83 -3.01 8.57
CA SER A 175 -8.91 -2.50 7.21
C SER A 175 -10.38 -2.17 6.88
N PRO A 176 -10.72 -0.92 6.55
CA PRO A 176 -12.06 -0.60 6.07
C PRO A 176 -12.18 -1.09 4.63
N VAL A 177 -12.64 -2.34 4.46
CA VAL A 177 -13.05 -2.90 3.16
C VAL A 177 -14.33 -2.19 2.74
N TRP A 178 -14.18 -1.01 2.15
CA TRP A 178 -15.25 -0.39 1.39
C TRP A 178 -14.85 -0.41 -0.08
N TRP A 179 -15.80 -0.84 -0.90
CA TRP A 179 -15.83 -0.92 -2.36
C TRP A 179 -15.00 -2.03 -3.05
N ALA A 180 -15.43 -3.28 -2.87
CA ALA A 180 -15.46 -4.23 -3.99
C ALA A 180 -16.80 -5.00 -3.94
N GLY A 181 -17.73 -4.59 -4.80
CA GLY A 181 -18.89 -5.36 -5.30
C GLY A 181 -19.67 -6.27 -4.34
N GLY A 182 -20.88 -5.83 -3.99
CA GLY A 182 -22.08 -6.68 -3.90
C GLY A 182 -22.05 -7.90 -2.98
N GLY A 183 -22.56 -7.75 -1.75
CA GLY A 183 -22.93 -8.88 -0.90
C GLY A 183 -23.46 -8.40 0.45
N ALA A 184 -24.74 -8.63 0.71
CA ALA A 184 -25.38 -8.34 1.99
C ALA A 184 -24.68 -9.10 3.12
N VAL A 185 -24.15 -8.39 4.13
CA VAL A 185 -23.73 -9.00 5.40
C VAL A 185 -24.79 -8.68 6.44
N ILE A 186 -25.53 -9.72 6.80
CA ILE A 186 -26.49 -9.75 7.90
C ILE A 186 -25.73 -9.52 9.21
N ILE A 187 -26.06 -8.44 9.92
CA ILE A 187 -25.61 -8.27 11.30
C ILE A 187 -26.39 -9.27 12.16
N ALA A 188 -25.75 -10.38 12.52
CA ALA A 188 -26.23 -11.27 13.57
C ALA A 188 -25.96 -10.60 14.92
N ALA A 189 -26.89 -9.76 15.38
CA ALA A 189 -26.92 -9.33 16.77
C ALA A 189 -27.43 -10.49 17.63
N ALA A 190 -26.50 -11.20 18.28
CA ALA A 190 -26.82 -12.08 19.40
C ALA A 190 -27.25 -11.20 20.57
N GLY A 191 -28.55 -11.22 20.92
CA GLY A 191 -29.04 -10.44 22.05
C GLY A 191 -30.53 -10.66 22.35
N GLY A 192 -30.81 -11.66 23.19
CA GLY A 192 -31.84 -11.57 24.23
C GLY A 192 -33.31 -11.56 23.81
N ILE A 193 -33.95 -12.72 23.93
CA ILE A 193 -35.39 -12.87 24.10
C ILE A 193 -35.86 -12.08 25.32
N LEU A 194 -36.74 -11.08 25.14
CA LEU A 194 -37.71 -10.72 26.17
C LEU A 194 -39.10 -10.53 25.53
N LEU A 195 -39.93 -11.54 25.76
CA LEU A 195 -41.35 -11.59 25.40
C LEU A 195 -42.12 -10.53 26.18
N LEU A 196 -42.66 -9.52 25.51
CA LEU A 196 -43.81 -8.77 26.03
C LEU A 196 -44.92 -8.72 24.97
N ARG A 197 -45.72 -9.78 25.02
CA ARG A 197 -47.06 -9.88 24.46
C ARG A 197 -47.96 -8.84 25.14
N ARG A 198 -48.40 -7.81 24.41
CA ARG A 198 -49.67 -7.14 24.73
C ARG A 198 -50.38 -6.68 23.46
N ARG A 199 -51.26 -7.54 22.96
CA ARG A 199 -52.38 -7.13 22.10
C ARG A 199 -53.35 -6.31 22.94
N SER A 200 -53.77 -5.15 22.45
CA SER A 200 -55.18 -4.74 22.44
C SER A 200 -55.38 -3.60 21.44
N ARG A 201 -56.54 -3.64 20.80
CA ARG A 201 -56.96 -2.94 19.59
C ARG A 201 -57.40 -1.49 19.88
N ALA A 202 -57.37 -0.71 18.80
CA ALA A 202 -58.33 0.33 18.38
C ALA A 202 -58.74 1.43 19.38
N ALA A 203 -58.52 2.69 18.98
CA ALA A 203 -59.61 3.62 18.67
C ALA A 203 -59.01 4.94 18.14
N GLU A 204 -59.40 5.29 16.91
CA GLU A 204 -59.42 6.66 16.42
C GLU A 204 -60.59 7.40 17.08
N PRO A 205 -60.44 8.70 17.38
CA PRO A 205 -61.43 9.64 16.84
C PRO A 205 -60.83 10.99 16.43
N GLU A 206 -61.20 11.47 15.24
CA GLU A 206 -61.51 12.89 15.00
C GLU A 206 -62.97 13.16 15.49
N PRO A 207 -63.50 14.41 15.62
CA PRO A 207 -62.89 15.74 15.42
C PRO A 207 -63.21 16.77 16.53
N GLY A 208 -62.61 17.96 16.47
CA GLY A 208 -63.24 19.19 17.02
C GLY A 208 -62.34 20.22 17.70
N ARG A 209 -61.79 21.17 16.93
CA ARG A 209 -62.06 22.62 17.03
C ARG A 209 -61.36 23.39 15.91
#